data_AF-A0A5R2MYD6-F1
#
_entry.id   AF-A0A5R2MYD6-F1
#
_cell.length_a   1.000
_cell.length_b   1.000
_cell.length_c   1.000
_cell.angle_alpha   90.00
_cell.angle_beta   90.00
_cell.angle_gamma   90.00
#
_symmetry.space_group_name_H-M   'P 1'
#
loop_
_entity.id
_entity.type
_entity.pdbx_description
1 polymer ?
#
loop_
_entity_poly.entity_id
_entity_poly.type
_entity_poly.pdbx_seq_one_letter_code
_entity_poly.pdbx_strand_id
1 'polypeptide(L)'
;AALGAKADPSAVEALRREFGMDRPAVVQYFSWIEGALTGDFGRSIPSGRPVWEAIGPRAVNTMVLTVTSLLLLIPLSFVLGIVAAIYKDRLADHLISVPTIVTVALP
;
A
#
# COMPACT_ATOMS: atom_id res chain seq x y z
N ALA A 1 19.94 13.31 -8.22
CA ALA A 1 21.02 13.61 -9.18
C ALA A 1 22.36 13.17 -8.57
N ALA A 2 22.65 11.86 -8.53
CA ALA A 2 23.79 11.35 -7.74
C ALA A 2 25.17 11.57 -8.40
N LEU A 3 25.27 11.70 -9.72
CA LEU A 3 26.55 11.94 -10.41
C LEU A 3 26.55 13.11 -11.43
N GLY A 4 25.38 13.65 -11.79
CA GLY A 4 25.26 14.73 -12.78
C GLY A 4 25.62 14.31 -14.22
N ALA A 5 25.38 15.19 -15.21
CA ALA A 5 25.56 14.90 -16.64
C ALA A 5 27.03 14.69 -17.08
N LYS A 6 28.01 14.76 -16.16
CA LYS A 6 29.45 14.56 -16.40
C LYS A 6 30.05 13.48 -15.48
N ALA A 7 29.27 12.43 -15.20
CA ALA A 7 29.74 11.31 -14.39
C ALA A 7 30.91 10.59 -15.08
N ASP A 8 32.02 10.37 -14.36
CA ASP A 8 33.11 9.51 -14.80
C ASP A 8 32.57 8.09 -15.06
N PRO A 9 32.78 7.49 -16.25
CA PRO A 9 32.29 6.15 -16.57
C PRO A 9 32.70 5.10 -15.52
N SER A 10 33.90 5.22 -14.96
CA SER A 10 34.40 4.30 -13.94
C SER A 10 33.61 4.41 -12.62
N ALA A 11 33.18 5.62 -12.26
CA ALA A 11 32.34 5.86 -11.08
C ALA A 11 30.92 5.33 -11.28
N VAL A 12 30.38 5.42 -12.51
CA VAL A 12 29.06 4.84 -12.85
C VAL A 12 29.09 3.31 -12.75
N GLU A 13 30.13 2.66 -13.28
CA GLU A 13 30.30 1.21 -13.22
C GLU A 13 30.48 0.70 -11.78
N ALA A 14 31.18 1.47 -10.93
CA ALA A 14 31.32 1.17 -9.51
C ALA A 14 29.96 1.26 -8.80
N LEU A 15 29.21 2.33 -9.06
CA LEU A 15 27.89 2.56 -8.46
C LEU A 15 26.85 1.51 -8.92
N ARG A 16 26.91 1.05 -10.18
CA ARG A 16 26.07 -0.05 -10.67
C ARG A 16 26.28 -1.34 -9.89
N ARG A 17 27.54 -1.69 -9.63
CA ARG A 17 27.88 -2.90 -8.86
C ARG A 17 27.48 -2.76 -7.40
N GLU A 18 27.63 -1.58 -6.82
CA GLU A 18 27.23 -1.29 -5.44
C GLU A 18 25.71 -1.46 -5.25
N PHE A 19 24.90 -0.99 -6.21
CA PHE A 19 23.44 -1.14 -6.17
C PHE A 19 22.92 -2.47 -6.74
N GLY A 20 23.80 -3.40 -7.14
CA GLY A 20 23.41 -4.68 -7.73
C GLY A 20 22.71 -4.56 -9.09
N MET A 21 22.86 -3.41 -9.78
CA MET A 21 22.28 -3.14 -11.10
C MET A 21 22.94 -3.96 -12.21
N ASP A 22 24.04 -4.64 -11.92
CA ASP A 22 24.72 -5.63 -12.76
C ASP A 22 24.00 -7.00 -12.76
N ARG A 23 23.11 -7.25 -11.80
CA ARG A 23 22.38 -8.52 -11.68
C ARG A 23 21.12 -8.53 -12.55
N PRO A 24 20.59 -9.70 -12.95
CA PRO A 24 19.30 -9.79 -13.61
C PRO A 24 18.18 -9.14 -12.78
N ALA A 25 17.27 -8.40 -13.43
CA ALA A 25 16.21 -7.65 -12.75
C ALA A 25 15.33 -8.51 -11.84
N VAL A 26 15.09 -9.77 -12.23
CA VAL A 26 14.33 -10.74 -11.44
C VAL A 26 15.01 -10.98 -10.09
N VAL A 27 16.34 -11.16 -10.07
CA VAL A 27 17.11 -11.40 -8.84
C VAL A 27 17.06 -10.17 -7.93
N GLN A 28 17.22 -8.97 -8.50
CA GLN A 28 17.12 -7.72 -7.75
C GLN A 28 15.75 -7.60 -7.07
N TYR A 29 14.67 -7.86 -7.82
CA TYR A 29 13.31 -7.74 -7.32
C TYR A 29 13.02 -8.72 -6.18
N PHE A 30 13.39 -10.00 -6.32
CA PHE A 30 13.19 -10.99 -5.26
C PHE A 30 14.03 -10.69 -4.02
N SER A 31 15.28 -10.24 -4.19
CA SER A 31 16.12 -9.84 -3.05
C SER A 31 15.53 -8.64 -2.30
N TRP A 32 14.91 -7.69 -3.02
CA TRP A 32 14.21 -6.57 -2.41
C TRP A 32 12.94 -7.01 -1.69
N ILE A 33 12.17 -7.95 -2.25
CA ILE A 33 10.99 -8.52 -1.56
C ILE A 33 11.40 -9.20 -0.26
N GLU A 34 12.45 -10.03 -0.29
CA GLU A 34 12.93 -10.73 0.91
C GLU A 34 13.30 -9.74 2.03
N GLY A 35 14.01 -8.66 1.68
CA GLY A 35 14.28 -7.55 2.59
C GLY A 35 12.98 -6.89 3.09
N ALA A 36 12.07 -6.54 2.18
CA ALA A 36 10.83 -5.85 2.53
C ALA A 36 9.95 -6.69 3.49
N LEU A 37 9.91 -8.00 3.32
CA LEU A 37 9.18 -8.93 4.20
C LEU A 37 9.77 -8.99 5.62
N THR A 38 11.08 -8.75 5.76
CA THR A 38 11.77 -8.66 7.06
C THR A 38 11.80 -7.23 7.62
N GLY A 39 11.20 -6.27 6.91
CA GLY A 39 11.12 -4.87 7.30
C GLY A 39 12.24 -3.98 6.77
N ASP A 40 13.18 -4.52 5.98
CA ASP A 40 14.22 -3.76 5.30
C ASP A 40 13.79 -3.37 3.88
N PHE A 41 13.27 -2.14 3.74
CA PHE A 41 12.89 -1.58 2.45
C PHE A 41 14.08 -1.00 1.66
N GLY A 42 15.30 -1.15 2.17
CA GLY A 42 16.51 -0.59 1.59
C GLY A 42 16.70 0.89 1.91
N ARG A 43 17.66 1.49 1.20
CA ARG A 43 18.06 2.90 1.37
C ARG A 43 17.70 3.73 0.13
N SER A 44 17.31 4.96 0.38
CA SER A 44 17.05 5.97 -0.63
C SER A 44 18.33 6.32 -1.39
N ILE A 45 18.34 6.17 -2.72
CA ILE A 45 19.50 6.48 -3.57
C ILE A 45 19.94 7.96 -3.46
N PRO A 46 19.02 8.95 -3.43
CA PRO A 46 19.43 10.36 -3.34
C PRO A 46 19.88 10.81 -1.95
N SER A 47 19.36 10.19 -0.88
CA SER A 47 19.55 10.69 0.50
C SER A 47 20.27 9.72 1.43
N GLY A 48 20.52 8.46 1.02
CA GLY A 48 21.18 7.42 1.81
C GLY A 48 20.40 6.92 3.03
N ARG A 49 19.24 7.52 3.33
CA ARG A 49 18.41 7.18 4.50
C ARG A 49 17.56 5.94 4.26
N PRO A 50 17.23 5.16 5.31
CA PRO A 50 16.30 4.05 5.21
C PRO A 50 14.96 4.51 4.61
N VAL A 51 14.43 3.76 3.65
CA VAL A 51 13.14 4.07 3.01
C VAL A 51 12.01 4.06 4.04
N TRP A 52 12.10 3.19 5.05
CA TRP A 52 11.11 3.10 6.13
C TRP A 52 10.92 4.41 6.90
N GLU A 53 11.96 5.24 7.08
CA GLU A 53 11.81 6.54 7.75
C GLU A 53 10.89 7.50 6.95
N ALA A 54 10.85 7.35 5.63
CA ALA A 54 10.04 8.19 4.76
C ALA A 54 8.59 7.72 4.65
N ILE A 55 8.35 6.40 4.66
CA ILE A 55 7.02 5.82 4.41
C ILE A 55 6.35 5.25 5.66
N GLY A 56 7.12 4.81 6.65
CA GLY A 56 6.64 4.13 7.85
C GLY A 56 5.56 4.90 8.61
N PRO A 57 5.75 6.19 8.95
CA PRO A 57 4.73 6.98 9.63
C PRO A 57 3.41 7.06 8.84
N ARG A 58 3.47 7.14 7.51
CA ARG A 58 2.28 7.19 6.65
C ARG A 58 1.60 5.83 6.58
N ALA A 59 2.37 4.76 6.44
CA ALA A 59 1.88 3.39 6.43
C ALA A 59 1.14 3.06 7.74
N VAL A 60 1.69 3.46 8.89
CA VAL A 60 1.03 3.31 10.20
C VAL A 60 -0.27 4.09 10.25
N ASN A 61 -0.29 5.36 9.81
CA ASN A 61 -1.53 6.14 9.80
C ASN A 61 -2.62 5.50 8.93
N THR A 62 -2.27 5.02 7.72
CA THR A 62 -3.21 4.29 6.85
C THR A 62 -3.70 3.01 7.52
N MET A 63 -2.82 2.26 8.20
CA MET A 63 -3.19 1.04 8.92
C MET A 63 -4.16 1.34 10.05
N VAL A 64 -3.91 2.38 10.87
CA VAL A 64 -4.81 2.80 11.96
C VAL A 64 -6.18 3.18 11.40
N LEU A 65 -6.22 3.99 10.34
CA LEU A 65 -7.48 4.38 9.69
C LEU A 65 -8.22 3.15 9.17
N THR A 66 -7.52 2.26 8.44
CA THR A 66 -8.11 1.06 7.85
C THR A 66 -8.69 0.14 8.93
N VAL A 67 -7.91 -0.17 9.98
CA VAL A 67 -8.35 -1.05 11.07
C VAL A 67 -9.53 -0.44 11.80
N THR A 68 -9.48 0.86 12.12
CA THR A 68 -10.59 1.55 12.80
C THR A 68 -11.85 1.54 11.95
N SER A 69 -11.73 1.83 10.66
CA SER A 69 -12.86 1.75 9.73
C SER A 69 -13.43 0.34 9.64
N LEU A 70 -12.61 -0.70 9.53
CA LEU A 70 -13.06 -2.09 9.48
C LEU A 70 -13.79 -2.49 10.77
N LEU A 71 -13.24 -2.12 11.93
CA LEU A 71 -13.85 -2.42 13.22
C LEU A 71 -15.24 -1.80 13.38
N LEU A 72 -15.49 -0.64 12.76
CA LEU A 72 -16.80 0.02 12.79
C LEU A 72 -17.74 -0.50 11.68
N LEU A 73 -17.22 -0.63 10.47
CA LEU A 73 -18.01 -0.97 9.28
C LEU A 73 -18.43 -2.43 9.26
N ILE A 74 -17.59 -3.37 9.70
CA ILE A 74 -17.94 -4.79 9.66
C ILE A 74 -19.17 -5.08 10.53
N PRO A 75 -19.21 -4.72 11.84
CA PRO A 75 -20.39 -4.97 12.66
C PRO A 75 -21.61 -4.20 12.15
N LEU A 76 -21.45 -2.94 11.76
CA LEU A 76 -22.54 -2.13 11.25
C LEU A 76 -23.17 -2.73 9.98
N SER A 77 -22.33 -3.11 9.01
CA SER A 77 -22.78 -3.73 7.77
C SER A 77 -23.47 -5.06 8.02
N PHE A 78 -22.96 -5.85 8.97
CA PHE A 78 -23.58 -7.11 9.35
C PHE A 78 -24.99 -6.92 9.96
N VAL A 79 -25.13 -5.96 10.89
CA VAL A 79 -26.43 -5.62 11.49
C VAL A 79 -27.41 -5.10 10.44
N LEU A 80 -27.00 -4.15 9.59
CA LEU A 80 -27.84 -3.61 8.53
C LEU A 80 -28.25 -4.69 7.52
N GLY A 81 -27.34 -5.59 7.15
CA GLY A 81 -27.63 -6.72 6.27
C GLY A 81 -28.65 -7.69 6.86
N ILE A 82 -28.54 -8.01 8.15
CA ILE A 82 -29.53 -8.86 8.85
C ILE A 82 -30.89 -8.16 8.90
N VAL A 83 -30.93 -6.87 9.23
CA VAL A 83 -32.18 -6.10 9.30
C VAL A 83 -32.86 -6.07 7.94
N ALA A 84 -32.13 -5.76 6.86
CA ALA A 84 -32.67 -5.78 5.51
C ALA A 84 -33.24 -7.17 5.14
N ALA A 85 -32.53 -8.25 5.49
CA ALA A 85 -32.97 -9.62 5.22
C ALA A 85 -34.24 -10.02 6.01
N ILE A 86 -34.34 -9.65 7.29
CA ILE A 86 -35.51 -9.95 8.13
C ILE A 86 -36.74 -9.15 7.68
N TYR A 87 -36.55 -7.88 7.32
CA TYR A 87 -37.61 -6.96 6.89
C TYR A 87 -37.72 -6.85 5.36
N LYS A 88 -37.45 -7.97 4.66
CA LYS A 88 -37.47 -8.05 3.20
C LYS A 88 -38.72 -7.41 2.59
N ASP A 89 -38.52 -6.66 1.51
CA ASP A 89 -39.56 -5.97 0.73
C ASP A 89 -40.38 -4.96 1.57
N ARG A 90 -39.84 -4.52 2.71
CA ARG A 90 -40.40 -3.42 3.52
C ARG A 90 -39.54 -2.17 3.44
N LEU A 91 -40.06 -1.08 4.01
CA LEU A 91 -39.40 0.23 4.02
C LEU A 91 -37.97 0.18 4.59
N ALA A 92 -37.71 -0.64 5.62
CA ALA A 92 -36.38 -0.79 6.20
C ALA A 92 -35.37 -1.39 5.20
N ASP A 93 -35.77 -2.42 4.45
CA ASP A 93 -34.95 -3.05 3.40
C ASP A 93 -34.64 -2.05 2.28
N HIS A 94 -35.65 -1.38 1.74
CA HIS A 94 -35.45 -0.38 0.68
C HIS A 94 -34.55 0.80 1.09
N LEU A 95 -34.66 1.29 2.33
CA LEU A 95 -33.80 2.37 2.83
C LEU A 95 -32.34 1.96 3.00
N ILE A 96 -32.08 0.67 3.22
CA ILE A 96 -30.71 0.14 3.36
C ILE A 96 -30.15 -0.19 1.97
N SER A 97 -30.88 -0.96 1.17
CA SER A 97 -30.36 -1.52 -0.09
C SER A 97 -30.23 -0.50 -1.22
N VAL A 98 -31.13 0.48 -1.35
CA VAL A 98 -31.07 1.44 -2.47
C VAL A 98 -29.80 2.30 -2.40
N PRO A 99 -29.45 2.95 -1.27
CA PRO A 99 -28.19 3.67 -1.16
C PRO A 99 -26.98 2.77 -1.38
N THR A 100 -26.98 1.54 -0.85
CA THR A 100 -25.89 0.58 -1.07
C THR A 100 -25.66 0.30 -2.55
N ILE A 101 -26.73 0.03 -3.31
CA ILE A 101 -26.65 -0.21 -4.75
C ILE A 101 -26.14 1.04 -5.48
N VAL A 102 -26.64 2.23 -5.12
CA VAL A 102 -26.21 3.50 -5.72
C VAL A 102 -24.73 3.75 -5.46
N THR A 103 -24.25 3.58 -4.24
CA THR A 103 -22.83 3.78 -3.89
C THR A 103 -21.91 2.77 -4.57
N VAL A 104 -22.34 1.51 -4.75
CA VAL A 104 -21.55 0.49 -5.45
C VAL A 104 -21.57 0.70 -6.97
N ALA A 105 -22.66 1.22 -7.53
CA ALA A 105 -22.83 1.42 -8.96
C ALA A 105 -22.23 2.74 -9.48
N LEU A 106 -22.05 3.74 -8.61
CA LEU A 106 -21.44 5.01 -8.98
C LEU A 106 -19.91 4.93 -8.86
N PRO A 107 -19.15 5.26 -9.92
CA PRO A 107 -17.68 5.25 -9.92
C PRO A 107 -17.04 6.36 -9.09
#